data_AF-A0A532DCX9-F1
#
_entry.id   AF-A0A532DCX9-F1
#
_cell.length_a   1.000
_cell.length_b   1.000
_cell.length_c   1.000
_cell.angle_alpha   90.00
_cell.angle_beta   90.00
_cell.angle_gamma   90.00
#
_symmetry.space_group_name_H-M   'P 1'
#
loop_
_entity.id
_entity.type
_entity.pdbx_description
1 polymer ?
#
loop_
_entity_poly.entity_id
_entity_poly.type
_entity_poly.pdbx_seq_one_letter_code
_entity_poly.pdbx_strand_id
1 'polypeptide(L)'
;MRVIQQGVISGILSWLLFLTGCAAWSPAPQFSQPYFTVDVGEAKALQALARKQEVLAQKCAEHISCDHVYFMRALLGLYESRDSASKYFEKVIAIAPKSQLAASSKLWIELLEHHAAPIEQSWLQTVLSAPAISESQAVLALVSDRLVRDLLDRELTLQQFRAMKEADSQALEALQRELAERERKVDSSGGKKGSTDPSTVLFLQKQLTDRERKIEELTSQLEALKRIDQEMRDKVRPIRPPSTVAPPPAVPEPMTQ
;
A
#
# COMPACT_ATOMS: atom_id res chain seq x y z
N MET A 1 -11.14 -24.98 -78.05
CA MET A 1 -10.66 -25.36 -76.70
C MET A 1 -9.86 -24.21 -76.05
N ARG A 2 -10.47 -23.03 -75.81
CA ARG A 2 -9.81 -21.92 -75.07
C ARG A 2 -10.67 -21.24 -74.00
N VAL A 3 -11.95 -21.60 -73.90
CA VAL A 3 -12.89 -20.94 -72.97
C VAL A 3 -12.89 -21.59 -71.58
N ILE A 4 -12.38 -22.82 -71.45
CA ILE A 4 -12.43 -23.58 -70.19
C ILE A 4 -11.29 -23.18 -69.23
N GLN A 5 -10.19 -22.58 -69.72
CA GLN A 5 -9.07 -22.17 -68.87
C GLN A 5 -9.30 -20.84 -68.13
N GLN A 6 -10.16 -19.95 -68.63
CA GLN A 6 -10.42 -18.65 -67.99
C GLN A 6 -11.31 -18.77 -66.74
N GLY A 7 -12.24 -19.74 -66.71
CA GLY A 7 -13.11 -19.96 -65.56
C GLY A 7 -12.38 -20.53 -64.34
N VAL A 8 -11.38 -21.38 -64.56
CA VAL A 8 -10.62 -22.03 -63.47
C VAL A 8 -9.69 -21.03 -62.77
N ILE A 9 -9.05 -20.12 -63.53
CA ILE A 9 -8.17 -19.09 -62.95
C ILE A 9 -8.99 -18.07 -62.15
N SER A 10 -10.21 -17.72 -62.60
CA SER A 10 -11.11 -16.82 -61.87
C SER A 10 -11.66 -17.44 -60.58
N GLY A 11 -11.92 -18.75 -60.57
CA GLY A 11 -12.38 -19.46 -59.37
C GLY A 11 -11.30 -19.57 -58.29
N ILE A 12 -10.04 -19.80 -58.70
CA ILE A 12 -8.90 -19.88 -57.77
C ILE A 12 -8.56 -18.51 -57.17
N LEU A 13 -8.65 -17.43 -57.96
CA LEU A 13 -8.46 -16.06 -57.44
C LEU A 13 -9.60 -15.66 -56.47
N SER A 14 -10.83 -16.11 -56.73
CA SER A 14 -11.97 -15.86 -55.84
C SER A 14 -11.84 -16.63 -54.53
N TRP A 15 -11.26 -17.83 -54.52
CA TRP A 15 -10.99 -18.58 -53.29
C TRP A 15 -9.82 -18.03 -52.47
N LEU A 16 -8.84 -17.39 -53.12
CA LEU A 16 -7.74 -16.70 -52.43
C LEU A 16 -8.20 -15.39 -51.74
N LEU A 17 -9.32 -14.80 -52.15
CA LEU A 17 -9.90 -13.60 -51.53
C LEU A 17 -10.82 -13.88 -50.32
N PHE A 18 -11.26 -15.14 -50.12
CA PHE A 18 -11.98 -15.54 -48.89
C PHE A 18 -11.02 -16.00 -47.76
N LEU A 19 -9.71 -16.01 -48.03
CA LEU A 19 -8.65 -16.20 -47.04
C LEU A 19 -8.06 -14.86 -46.59
N THR A 20 -8.83 -13.77 -46.67
CA THR A 20 -8.56 -12.57 -45.87
C THR A 20 -8.62 -12.98 -44.41
N GLY A 21 -7.45 -13.22 -43.83
CA GLY A 21 -7.29 -13.58 -42.44
C GLY A 21 -8.08 -12.60 -41.57
N CYS A 22 -8.80 -13.16 -40.60
CA CYS A 22 -9.13 -12.41 -39.41
C CYS A 22 -7.78 -11.98 -38.82
N ALA A 23 -7.35 -10.76 -39.09
CA ALA A 23 -6.43 -10.08 -38.19
C ALA A 23 -7.10 -10.25 -36.82
N ALA A 24 -6.43 -10.93 -35.90
CA ALA A 24 -6.89 -11.10 -34.54
C ALA A 24 -6.87 -9.71 -33.88
N TRP A 25 -7.87 -8.89 -34.19
CA TRP A 25 -8.19 -7.74 -33.38
C TRP A 25 -8.60 -8.31 -32.03
N SER A 26 -7.81 -7.97 -31.02
CA SER A 26 -8.14 -8.25 -29.63
C SER A 26 -9.60 -7.83 -29.40
N PRO A 27 -10.42 -8.66 -28.74
CA PRO A 27 -11.78 -8.27 -28.41
C PRO A 27 -11.75 -6.94 -27.66
N ALA A 28 -12.66 -6.03 -28.02
CA ALA A 28 -12.74 -4.72 -27.41
C ALA A 28 -12.80 -4.83 -25.88
N PRO A 29 -12.16 -3.92 -25.13
CA PRO A 29 -12.17 -3.94 -23.67
C PRO A 29 -13.60 -4.05 -23.12
N GLN A 30 -13.90 -5.14 -22.41
CA GLN A 30 -15.18 -5.29 -21.73
C GLN A 30 -15.12 -4.51 -20.41
N PHE A 31 -15.69 -3.31 -20.36
CA PHE A 31 -15.65 -2.42 -19.18
C PHE A 31 -16.30 -3.00 -17.91
N SER A 32 -17.17 -4.01 -18.07
CA SER A 32 -17.80 -4.72 -16.96
C SER A 32 -16.89 -5.78 -16.31
N GLN A 33 -15.79 -6.19 -16.98
CA GLN A 33 -14.86 -7.18 -16.45
C GLN A 33 -13.80 -6.53 -15.56
N PRO A 34 -13.23 -7.25 -14.58
CA PRO A 34 -12.09 -6.77 -13.83
C PRO A 34 -10.84 -6.69 -14.72
N TYR A 35 -9.89 -5.83 -14.34
CA TYR A 35 -8.60 -5.75 -15.00
C TYR A 35 -7.65 -6.85 -14.51
N PHE A 36 -7.64 -7.13 -13.20
CA PHE A 36 -6.87 -8.21 -12.60
C PHE A 36 -7.78 -9.34 -12.12
N THR A 37 -7.30 -10.58 -12.23
CA THR A 37 -7.97 -11.73 -11.65
C THR A 37 -7.59 -11.87 -10.18
N VAL A 38 -8.52 -12.41 -9.40
CA VAL A 38 -8.36 -12.58 -7.96
C VAL A 38 -8.72 -14.00 -7.59
N ASP A 39 -7.91 -14.60 -6.72
CA ASP A 39 -8.19 -15.91 -6.19
C ASP A 39 -9.43 -15.86 -5.27
N VAL A 40 -10.20 -16.94 -5.27
CA VAL A 40 -11.46 -17.05 -4.52
C VAL A 40 -11.24 -16.85 -3.02
N GLY A 41 -10.05 -17.22 -2.51
CA GLY A 41 -9.65 -16.98 -1.12
C GLY A 41 -9.50 -15.50 -0.76
N GLU A 42 -9.03 -14.68 -1.72
CA GLU A 42 -8.70 -13.27 -1.50
C GLU A 42 -9.85 -12.33 -1.89
N ALA A 43 -10.76 -12.78 -2.76
CA ALA A 43 -11.90 -11.98 -3.24
C ALA A 43 -12.72 -11.37 -2.12
N LYS A 44 -13.00 -12.15 -1.07
CA LYS A 44 -13.77 -11.69 0.09
C LYS A 44 -13.03 -10.60 0.87
N ALA A 45 -11.71 -10.71 1.00
CA ALA A 45 -10.89 -9.74 1.72
C ALA A 45 -10.83 -8.41 0.98
N LEU A 46 -10.58 -8.44 -0.34
CA LEU A 46 -10.56 -7.24 -1.18
C LEU A 46 -11.94 -6.58 -1.26
N GLN A 47 -13.01 -7.36 -1.34
CA GLN A 47 -14.37 -6.82 -1.31
C GLN A 47 -14.70 -6.16 0.04
N ALA A 48 -14.28 -6.77 1.16
CA ALA A 48 -14.45 -6.18 2.48
C ALA A 48 -13.68 -4.86 2.61
N LEU A 49 -12.47 -4.80 2.06
CA LEU A 49 -11.66 -3.58 2.01
C LEU A 49 -12.31 -2.50 1.14
N ALA A 50 -12.83 -2.86 -0.05
CA ALA A 50 -13.54 -1.93 -0.93
C ALA A 50 -14.76 -1.29 -0.25
N ARG A 51 -15.54 -2.09 0.48
CA ARG A 51 -16.69 -1.57 1.27
C ARG A 51 -16.25 -0.62 2.37
N LYS A 52 -15.16 -0.91 3.07
CA LYS A 52 -14.59 0.00 4.08
C LYS A 52 -14.17 1.32 3.46
N GLN A 53 -13.47 1.28 2.33
CA GLN A 53 -13.06 2.50 1.62
C GLN A 53 -14.27 3.29 1.09
N GLU A 54 -15.36 2.64 0.67
CA GLU A 54 -16.57 3.33 0.24
C GLU A 54 -17.20 4.15 1.39
N VAL A 55 -17.24 3.60 2.60
CA VAL A 55 -17.71 4.33 3.79
C VAL A 55 -16.82 5.52 4.10
N LEU A 56 -15.50 5.39 3.94
CA LEU A 56 -14.57 6.51 4.12
C LEU A 56 -14.76 7.57 3.02
N ALA A 57 -14.96 7.13 1.77
CA ALA A 57 -15.20 8.00 0.61
C ALA A 57 -16.49 8.82 0.72
N GLN A 58 -17.48 8.36 1.50
CA GLN A 58 -18.70 9.13 1.79
C GLN A 58 -18.48 10.20 2.86
N LYS A 59 -17.54 10.00 3.79
CA LYS A 59 -17.21 10.94 4.87
C LYS A 59 -16.24 12.04 4.45
N CYS A 60 -15.86 12.03 3.19
CA CYS A 60 -14.73 12.75 2.63
C CYS A 60 -15.01 14.23 2.28
N ALA A 61 -16.16 14.77 2.70
CA ALA A 61 -16.61 16.09 2.28
C ALA A 61 -16.06 17.27 3.10
N GLU A 62 -15.49 17.06 4.30
CA GLU A 62 -15.33 18.18 5.25
C GLU A 62 -13.90 18.49 5.74
N HIS A 63 -12.98 17.53 5.93
CA HIS A 63 -11.72 17.86 6.63
C HIS A 63 -10.42 17.14 6.20
N ILE A 64 -10.43 16.23 5.21
CA ILE A 64 -9.24 15.44 4.84
C ILE A 64 -9.11 15.40 3.31
N SER A 65 -7.89 15.48 2.76
CA SER A 65 -7.67 15.25 1.32
C SER A 65 -8.07 13.81 0.97
N CYS A 66 -9.13 13.69 0.19
CA CYS A 66 -9.75 12.39 -0.12
C CYS A 66 -9.17 11.72 -1.35
N ASP A 67 -8.16 12.33 -1.95
CA ASP A 67 -7.37 11.79 -3.04
C ASP A 67 -6.85 10.38 -2.74
N HIS A 68 -6.28 10.15 -1.55
CA HIS A 68 -5.82 8.82 -1.15
C HIS A 68 -6.94 7.79 -1.01
N VAL A 69 -8.10 8.20 -0.46
CA VAL A 69 -9.26 7.32 -0.27
C VAL A 69 -9.83 6.90 -1.62
N TYR A 70 -10.03 7.86 -2.53
CA TYR A 70 -10.50 7.58 -3.88
C TYR A 70 -9.47 6.78 -4.69
N PHE A 71 -8.17 7.05 -4.51
CA PHE A 71 -7.12 6.31 -5.20
C PHE A 71 -7.08 4.84 -4.79
N MET A 72 -7.13 4.53 -3.49
CA MET A 72 -7.26 3.13 -3.06
C MET A 72 -8.56 2.48 -3.52
N ARG A 73 -9.67 3.22 -3.50
CA ARG A 73 -10.95 2.72 -3.99
C ARG A 73 -10.89 2.38 -5.49
N ALA A 74 -10.13 3.16 -6.27
CA ALA A 74 -9.88 2.90 -7.69
C ALA A 74 -9.00 1.66 -7.90
N LEU A 75 -7.91 1.52 -7.13
CA LEU A 75 -7.06 0.33 -7.17
C LEU A 75 -7.84 -0.95 -6.82
N LEU A 76 -8.74 -0.89 -5.84
CA LEU A 76 -9.65 -2.00 -5.52
C LEU A 76 -10.64 -2.27 -6.66
N GLY A 77 -11.07 -1.21 -7.36
CA GLY A 77 -11.89 -1.31 -8.55
C GLY A 77 -11.25 -2.15 -9.67
N LEU A 78 -9.91 -2.20 -9.76
CA LEU A 78 -9.20 -3.02 -10.76
C LEU A 78 -9.52 -4.52 -10.63
N TYR A 79 -9.97 -4.96 -9.45
CA TYR A 79 -10.39 -6.33 -9.17
C TYR A 79 -11.92 -6.52 -9.23
N GLU A 80 -12.69 -5.44 -9.32
CA GLU A 80 -14.16 -5.47 -9.41
C GLU A 80 -14.63 -5.31 -10.86
N SER A 81 -14.30 -4.18 -11.48
CA SER A 81 -14.60 -3.84 -12.86
C SER A 81 -13.79 -2.63 -13.31
N ARG A 82 -13.48 -2.58 -14.62
CA ARG A 82 -12.80 -1.42 -15.22
C ARG A 82 -13.60 -0.14 -15.02
N ASP A 83 -14.93 -0.21 -15.15
CA ASP A 83 -15.82 0.94 -14.90
C ASP A 83 -15.67 1.51 -13.48
N SER A 84 -15.69 0.64 -12.47
CA SER A 84 -15.50 1.03 -11.07
C SER A 84 -14.13 1.70 -10.89
N ALA A 85 -13.06 1.09 -11.40
CA ALA A 85 -11.72 1.65 -11.32
C ALA A 85 -11.62 3.03 -11.98
N SER A 86 -12.05 3.17 -13.24
CA SER A 86 -12.01 4.43 -13.99
C SER A 86 -12.79 5.53 -13.27
N LYS A 87 -14.02 5.25 -12.82
CA LYS A 87 -14.86 6.20 -12.08
C LYS A 87 -14.15 6.77 -10.85
N TYR A 88 -13.42 5.95 -10.09
CA TYR A 88 -12.72 6.42 -8.90
C TYR A 88 -11.39 7.12 -9.23
N PHE A 89 -10.68 6.70 -10.28
CA PHE A 89 -9.50 7.44 -10.78
C PHE A 89 -9.89 8.84 -11.26
N GLU A 90 -11.03 8.99 -11.92
CA GLU A 90 -11.59 10.30 -12.29
C GLU A 90 -11.86 11.18 -11.07
N LYS A 91 -12.40 10.61 -9.98
CA LYS A 91 -12.61 11.35 -8.72
C LYS A 91 -11.30 11.85 -8.10
N VAL A 92 -10.23 11.06 -8.16
CA VAL A 92 -8.89 11.50 -7.72
C VAL A 92 -8.44 12.73 -8.50
N ILE A 93 -8.61 12.70 -9.82
CA ILE A 93 -8.25 13.80 -10.71
C ILE A 93 -9.12 15.03 -10.41
N ALA A 94 -10.41 14.85 -10.18
CA ALA A 94 -11.33 15.94 -9.88
C ALA A 94 -10.98 16.67 -8.57
N ILE A 95 -10.57 15.92 -7.54
CA ILE A 95 -10.34 16.48 -6.20
C ILE A 95 -8.91 17.01 -6.04
N ALA A 96 -7.93 16.37 -6.66
CA ALA A 96 -6.52 16.74 -6.53
C ALA A 96 -5.78 16.71 -7.89
N PRO A 97 -6.16 17.54 -8.89
CA PRO A 97 -5.69 17.43 -10.27
C PRO A 97 -4.18 17.60 -10.46
N LYS A 98 -3.50 18.23 -9.49
CA LYS A 98 -2.05 18.48 -9.50
C LYS A 98 -1.26 17.49 -8.64
N SER A 99 -1.90 16.52 -8.01
CA SER A 99 -1.22 15.52 -7.18
C SER A 99 -0.51 14.47 -8.03
N GLN A 100 0.48 13.79 -7.46
CA GLN A 100 1.08 12.62 -8.10
C GLN A 100 0.06 11.50 -8.30
N LEU A 101 -0.92 11.36 -7.39
CA LEU A 101 -2.00 10.40 -7.53
C LEU A 101 -2.86 10.69 -8.75
N ALA A 102 -3.13 11.96 -9.07
CA ALA A 102 -3.85 12.32 -10.29
C ALA A 102 -3.03 12.04 -11.56
N ALA A 103 -1.71 12.24 -11.53
CA ALA A 103 -0.84 11.85 -12.64
C ALA A 103 -0.87 10.33 -12.89
N SER A 104 -0.72 9.53 -11.84
CA SER A 104 -0.85 8.07 -11.91
C SER A 104 -2.25 7.63 -12.34
N SER A 105 -3.31 8.31 -11.87
CA SER A 105 -4.70 7.98 -12.22
C SER A 105 -4.98 8.16 -13.71
N LYS A 106 -4.39 9.18 -14.36
CA LYS A 106 -4.51 9.36 -15.82
C LYS A 106 -3.91 8.19 -16.60
N LEU A 107 -2.73 7.72 -16.18
CA LEU A 107 -2.07 6.57 -16.80
C LEU A 107 -2.89 5.29 -16.61
N TRP A 108 -3.51 5.10 -15.44
CA TRP A 108 -4.43 3.99 -15.21
C TRP A 108 -5.65 4.06 -16.13
N ILE A 109 -6.29 5.22 -16.27
CA ILE A 109 -7.44 5.38 -17.18
C ILE A 109 -7.04 5.05 -18.62
N GLU A 110 -5.91 5.58 -19.10
CA GLU A 110 -5.40 5.30 -20.45
C GLU A 110 -5.16 3.79 -20.66
N LEU A 111 -4.58 3.12 -19.67
CA LEU A 111 -4.38 1.67 -19.67
C LEU A 111 -5.72 0.90 -19.73
N LEU A 112 -6.70 1.30 -18.90
CA LEU A 112 -8.00 0.65 -18.80
C LEU A 112 -8.87 0.81 -20.05
N GLU A 113 -8.73 1.94 -20.76
CA GLU A 113 -9.47 2.24 -21.99
C GLU A 113 -8.91 1.52 -23.22
N HIS A 114 -7.58 1.39 -23.32
CA HIS A 114 -6.93 0.95 -24.56
C HIS A 114 -6.45 -0.50 -24.54
N HIS A 115 -6.26 -1.11 -23.36
CA HIS A 115 -5.62 -2.42 -23.25
C HIS A 115 -6.56 -3.51 -22.71
N ALA A 116 -6.59 -4.66 -23.38
CA ALA A 116 -7.31 -5.86 -22.92
C ALA A 116 -6.76 -6.37 -21.58
N ALA A 117 -7.52 -7.20 -20.86
CA ALA A 117 -7.11 -7.67 -19.54
C ALA A 117 -5.84 -8.52 -19.69
N PRO A 118 -4.84 -8.39 -18.81
CA PRO A 118 -3.52 -8.96 -19.05
C PRO A 118 -3.46 -10.50 -19.18
N ILE A 119 -4.53 -11.22 -18.80
CA ILE A 119 -4.55 -12.69 -18.68
C ILE A 119 -5.50 -13.36 -19.69
N GLU A 120 -6.29 -12.60 -20.46
CA GLU A 120 -7.15 -13.16 -21.52
C GLU A 120 -6.41 -13.21 -22.87
N GLN A 121 -5.15 -13.63 -22.89
CA GLN A 121 -4.52 -14.10 -24.13
C GLN A 121 -4.85 -15.57 -24.28
N SER A 122 -5.84 -15.87 -25.13
CA SER A 122 -6.17 -17.25 -25.50
C SER A 122 -4.89 -17.93 -26.01
N TRP A 123 -4.62 -19.17 -25.59
CA TRP A 123 -3.40 -19.91 -25.99
C TRP A 123 -3.12 -19.86 -27.51
N LEU A 124 -4.17 -19.82 -28.33
CA LEU A 124 -4.08 -19.65 -29.78
C LEU A 124 -3.50 -18.29 -30.21
N GLN A 125 -3.87 -17.20 -29.52
CA GLN A 125 -3.27 -15.88 -29.75
C GLN A 125 -1.81 -15.87 -29.34
N THR A 126 -1.45 -16.46 -28.21
CA THR A 126 -0.05 -16.58 -27.74
C THR A 126 0.86 -17.33 -28.72
N VAL A 127 0.34 -18.38 -29.37
CA VAL A 127 1.09 -19.15 -30.38
C VAL A 127 1.24 -18.37 -31.69
N LEU A 128 0.25 -17.55 -32.06
CA LEU A 128 0.27 -16.76 -33.30
C LEU A 128 1.03 -15.42 -33.17
N SER A 129 1.11 -14.83 -31.97
CA SER A 129 1.71 -13.51 -31.72
C SER A 129 3.21 -13.55 -31.36
N ALA A 130 3.91 -14.63 -31.67
CA ALA A 130 5.29 -14.94 -31.29
C ALA A 130 5.49 -15.22 -29.78
N PRO A 131 6.07 -16.39 -29.41
CA PRO A 131 6.20 -16.82 -28.00
C PRO A 131 6.96 -15.85 -27.09
N ALA A 132 8.00 -15.17 -27.60
CA ALA A 132 8.85 -14.30 -26.80
C ALA A 132 8.14 -13.01 -26.32
N ILE A 133 7.14 -12.52 -27.06
CA ILE A 133 6.40 -11.31 -26.70
C ILE A 133 5.33 -11.65 -25.64
N SER A 134 4.68 -12.81 -25.75
CA SER A 134 3.60 -13.22 -24.84
C SER A 134 4.11 -13.51 -23.41
N GLU A 135 5.28 -14.15 -23.26
CA GLU A 135 5.86 -14.41 -21.93
C GLU A 135 6.21 -13.10 -21.20
N SER A 136 6.79 -12.13 -21.91
CA SER A 136 7.11 -10.82 -21.32
C SER A 136 5.86 -10.05 -20.87
N GLN A 137 4.77 -10.12 -21.64
CA GLN A 137 3.50 -9.49 -21.29
C GLN A 137 2.83 -10.17 -20.08
N ALA A 138 2.92 -11.50 -19.98
CA ALA A 138 2.42 -12.24 -18.83
C ALA A 138 3.22 -11.94 -17.54
N VAL A 139 4.55 -11.82 -17.63
CA VAL A 139 5.38 -11.41 -16.49
C VAL A 139 5.07 -9.97 -16.07
N LEU A 140 4.92 -9.05 -17.03
CA LEU A 140 4.53 -7.67 -16.75
C LEU A 140 3.14 -7.59 -16.10
N ALA A 141 2.19 -8.39 -16.56
CA ALA A 141 0.87 -8.53 -15.96
C ALA A 141 0.95 -8.89 -14.48
N LEU A 142 1.67 -9.97 -14.18
CA LEU A 142 1.83 -10.49 -12.82
C LEU A 142 2.58 -9.50 -11.92
N VAL A 143 3.64 -8.87 -12.43
CA VAL A 143 4.36 -7.82 -11.70
C VAL A 143 3.47 -6.62 -11.44
N SER A 144 2.66 -6.20 -12.41
CA SER A 144 1.74 -5.07 -12.23
C SER A 144 0.64 -5.37 -11.19
N ASP A 145 0.08 -6.59 -11.19
CA ASP A 145 -0.86 -7.03 -10.15
C ASP A 145 -0.20 -7.00 -8.77
N ARG A 146 1.00 -7.58 -8.66
CA ARG A 146 1.74 -7.60 -7.40
C ARG A 146 2.04 -6.20 -6.89
N LEU A 147 2.46 -5.29 -7.77
CA LEU A 147 2.72 -3.90 -7.41
C LEU A 147 1.46 -3.17 -6.94
N VAL A 148 0.29 -3.43 -7.54
CA VAL A 148 -0.97 -2.87 -7.07
C VAL A 148 -1.32 -3.37 -5.67
N ARG A 149 -1.08 -4.66 -5.39
CA ARG A 149 -1.29 -5.24 -4.05
C ARG A 149 -0.35 -4.63 -3.01
N ASP A 150 0.94 -4.49 -3.35
CA ASP A 150 1.93 -3.87 -2.47
C ASP A 150 1.61 -2.38 -2.24
N LEU A 151 1.08 -1.69 -3.26
CA LEU A 151 0.63 -0.30 -3.14
C LEU A 151 -0.60 -0.18 -2.22
N LEU A 152 -1.56 -1.10 -2.33
CA LEU A 152 -2.72 -1.17 -1.45
C LEU A 152 -2.31 -1.40 0.01
N ASP A 153 -1.36 -2.32 0.27
CA ASP A 153 -0.86 -2.61 1.60
C ASP A 153 -0.13 -1.41 2.22
N ARG A 154 0.70 -0.74 1.41
CA ARG A 154 1.37 0.51 1.81
C ARG A 154 0.37 1.61 2.15
N GLU A 155 -0.62 1.86 1.31
CA GLU A 155 -1.61 2.91 1.54
C GLU A 155 -2.51 2.58 2.76
N LEU A 156 -2.82 1.30 2.99
CA LEU A 156 -3.55 0.87 4.19
C LEU A 156 -2.75 1.14 5.45
N THR A 157 -1.44 0.84 5.42
CA THR A 157 -0.51 1.16 6.51
C THR A 157 -0.44 2.66 6.77
N LEU A 158 -0.34 3.48 5.71
CA LEU A 158 -0.36 4.94 5.82
C LEU A 158 -1.69 5.47 6.40
N GLN A 159 -2.83 4.88 6.02
CA GLN A 159 -4.12 5.21 6.62
C GLN A 159 -4.16 4.90 8.11
N GLN A 160 -3.61 3.75 8.54
CA GLN A 160 -3.54 3.40 9.95
C GLN A 160 -2.71 4.41 10.74
N PHE A 161 -1.55 4.83 10.22
CA PHE A 161 -0.74 5.87 10.84
C PHE A 161 -1.48 7.21 10.93
N ARG A 162 -2.22 7.61 9.88
CA ARG A 162 -3.05 8.83 9.92
C ARG A 162 -4.15 8.74 10.98
N ALA A 163 -4.80 7.58 11.09
CA ALA A 163 -5.84 7.35 12.11
C ALA A 163 -5.28 7.37 13.54
N MET A 164 -4.10 6.79 13.77
CA MET A 164 -3.42 6.86 15.07
C MET A 164 -3.05 8.31 15.41
N LYS A 165 -2.47 9.04 14.46
CA LYS A 165 -2.11 10.45 14.64
C LYS A 165 -3.33 11.31 15.01
N GLU A 166 -4.46 11.07 14.37
CA GLU A 166 -5.71 11.78 14.66
C GLU A 166 -6.28 11.43 16.04
N ALA A 167 -6.20 10.17 16.45
CA ALA A 167 -6.58 9.76 17.80
C ALA A 167 -5.67 10.43 18.86
N ASP A 168 -4.36 10.51 18.58
CA ASP A 168 -3.40 11.18 19.46
C ASP A 168 -3.66 12.69 19.56
N SER A 169 -3.96 13.38 18.45
CA SER A 169 -4.33 14.80 18.50
C SER A 169 -5.62 15.03 19.28
N GLN A 170 -6.63 14.19 19.08
CA GLN A 170 -7.88 14.27 19.85
C GLN A 170 -7.66 14.02 21.35
N ALA A 171 -6.79 13.07 21.70
CA ALA A 171 -6.41 12.81 23.09
C ALA A 171 -5.66 14.00 23.72
N LEU A 172 -4.72 14.60 22.98
CA LEU A 172 -4.01 15.80 23.42
C LEU A 172 -4.95 16.98 23.64
N GLU A 173 -5.89 17.23 22.72
CA GLU A 173 -6.89 18.27 22.88
C GLU A 173 -7.81 18.01 24.08
N ALA A 174 -8.20 16.75 24.32
CA ALA A 174 -9.02 16.38 25.48
C ALA A 174 -8.26 16.65 26.79
N LEU A 175 -6.99 16.29 26.87
CA LEU A 175 -6.13 16.59 28.01
C LEU A 175 -5.93 18.10 28.21
N GLN A 176 -5.72 18.86 27.14
CA GLN A 176 -5.64 20.31 27.21
C GLN A 176 -6.93 20.94 27.75
N ARG A 177 -8.10 20.46 27.31
CA ARG A 177 -9.39 20.91 27.86
C ARG A 177 -9.53 20.56 29.34
N GLU A 178 -9.13 19.36 29.75
CA GLU A 178 -9.20 18.96 31.16
C GLU A 178 -8.26 19.80 32.04
N LEU A 179 -7.02 20.07 31.57
CA LEU A 179 -6.08 20.93 32.28
C LEU A 179 -6.61 22.36 32.42
N ALA A 180 -7.15 22.94 31.35
CA ALA A 180 -7.76 24.27 31.39
C ALA A 180 -8.97 24.33 32.34
N GLU A 181 -9.76 23.25 32.42
CA GLU A 181 -10.88 23.18 33.36
C GLU A 181 -10.40 23.04 34.81
N ARG A 182 -9.34 22.25 35.06
CA ARG A 182 -8.73 22.15 36.38
C ARG A 182 -8.14 23.48 36.84
N GLU A 183 -7.49 24.22 35.95
CA GLU A 183 -6.96 25.56 36.23
C GLU A 183 -8.08 26.53 36.63
N ARG A 184 -9.16 26.60 35.86
CA ARG A 184 -10.36 27.40 36.22
C ARG A 184 -10.97 26.98 37.55
N LYS A 185 -10.96 25.68 37.86
CA LYS A 185 -11.48 25.15 39.13
C LYS A 185 -10.57 25.51 40.31
N VAL A 186 -9.26 25.58 40.11
CA VAL A 186 -8.30 26.06 41.11
C VAL A 186 -8.48 27.57 41.35
N ASP A 187 -8.62 28.37 40.29
CA ASP A 187 -8.83 29.83 40.42
C ASP A 187 -10.16 30.17 41.10
N SER A 188 -11.24 29.45 40.78
CA SER A 188 -12.55 29.64 41.41
C SER A 188 -12.63 29.12 42.86
N SER A 189 -11.82 28.12 43.22
CA SER A 189 -11.69 27.65 44.61
C SER A 189 -10.70 28.49 45.44
N GLY A 190 -9.79 29.23 44.81
CA GLY A 190 -8.85 30.15 45.47
C GLY A 190 -9.51 31.38 46.12
N GLY A 191 -10.76 31.71 45.76
CA GLY A 191 -11.51 32.84 46.33
C GLY A 191 -12.26 32.52 47.64
N LYS A 192 -12.51 31.24 47.94
CA LYS A 192 -12.93 30.82 49.27
C LYS A 192 -11.66 30.40 49.99
N LYS A 193 -11.27 31.17 51.00
CA LYS A 193 -10.34 30.73 52.07
C LYS A 193 -11.01 29.60 52.85
N GLY A 194 -11.27 28.48 52.17
CA GLY A 194 -11.66 27.22 52.74
C GLY A 194 -10.41 26.67 53.39
N SER A 195 -10.46 26.61 54.71
CA SER A 195 -9.58 25.87 55.62
C SER A 195 -9.06 24.59 54.96
N THR A 196 -7.98 24.70 54.17
CA THR A 196 -7.16 23.55 53.83
C THR A 196 -6.34 23.38 55.08
N ASP A 197 -6.76 22.43 55.91
CA ASP A 197 -6.16 22.18 57.20
C ASP A 197 -4.65 22.02 56.97
N PRO A 198 -3.78 22.82 57.61
CA PRO A 198 -2.34 22.77 57.39
C PRO A 198 -1.76 21.37 57.63
N SER A 199 -2.47 20.53 58.40
CA SER A 199 -2.18 19.10 58.58
C SER A 199 -2.32 18.27 57.29
N THR A 200 -3.31 18.56 56.45
CA THR A 200 -3.52 17.83 55.17
C THR A 200 -2.46 18.20 54.14
N VAL A 201 -2.05 19.47 54.07
CA VAL A 201 -0.95 19.92 53.20
C VAL A 201 0.37 19.31 53.66
N LEU A 202 0.66 19.30 54.96
CA LEU A 202 1.87 18.68 55.52
C LEU A 202 1.89 17.15 55.29
N PHE A 203 0.74 16.49 55.39
CA PHE A 203 0.64 15.06 55.10
C PHE A 203 0.92 14.76 53.62
N LEU A 204 0.34 15.53 52.71
CA LEU A 204 0.58 15.39 51.26
C LEU A 204 2.04 15.72 50.91
N GLN A 205 2.62 16.77 51.50
CA GLN A 205 4.03 17.12 51.33
C GLN A 205 4.93 15.96 51.76
N LYS A 206 4.66 15.36 52.93
CA LYS A 206 5.41 14.20 53.43
C LYS A 206 5.26 12.99 52.50
N GLN A 207 4.06 12.77 51.98
CA GLN A 207 3.79 11.66 51.07
C GLN A 207 4.48 11.86 49.71
N LEU A 208 4.58 13.10 49.21
CA LEU A 208 5.35 13.44 48.02
C LEU A 208 6.85 13.20 48.26
N THR A 209 7.41 13.66 49.38
CA THR A 209 8.83 13.43 49.68
C THR A 209 9.17 11.95 49.86
N ASP A 210 8.27 11.15 50.44
CA ASP A 210 8.46 9.70 50.57
C ASP A 210 8.38 9.01 49.20
N ARG A 211 7.50 9.48 48.30
CA ARG A 211 7.42 8.97 46.92
C ARG A 211 8.65 9.35 46.11
N GLU A 212 9.12 10.59 46.22
CA GLU A 212 10.35 11.06 45.58
C GLU A 212 11.57 10.25 46.03
N ARG A 213 11.71 10.03 47.34
CA ARG A 213 12.76 9.15 47.88
C ARG A 213 12.66 7.73 47.33
N LYS A 214 11.45 7.19 47.19
CA LYS A 214 11.25 5.84 46.65
C LYS A 214 11.54 5.77 45.15
N ILE A 215 11.26 6.85 44.40
CA ILE A 215 11.65 6.96 43.00
C ILE A 215 13.17 6.96 42.90
N GLU A 216 13.86 7.79 43.69
CA GLU A 216 15.32 7.87 43.70
C GLU A 216 15.98 6.52 44.05
N GLU A 217 15.44 5.81 45.03
CA GLU A 217 15.87 4.45 45.38
C GLU A 217 15.67 3.47 44.21
N LEU A 218 14.50 3.45 43.58
CA LEU A 218 14.23 2.57 42.46
C LEU A 218 15.08 2.93 41.23
N THR A 219 15.34 4.21 41.00
CA THR A 219 16.24 4.69 39.93
C THR A 219 17.68 4.23 40.19
N SER A 220 18.16 4.36 41.42
CA SER A 220 19.47 3.85 41.84
C SER A 220 19.58 2.33 41.63
N GLN A 221 18.54 1.58 42.01
CA GLN A 221 18.47 0.13 41.79
C GLN A 221 18.50 -0.21 40.30
N LEU A 222 17.79 0.54 39.45
CA LEU A 222 17.79 0.35 37.99
C LEU A 222 19.16 0.63 37.39
N GLU A 223 19.85 1.67 37.85
CA GLU A 223 21.21 1.98 37.41
C GLU A 223 22.22 0.90 37.83
N ALA A 224 22.11 0.39 39.07
CA ALA A 224 22.92 -0.71 39.55
C ALA A 224 22.68 -1.98 38.71
N LEU A 225 21.41 -2.32 38.44
CA LEU A 225 21.05 -3.48 37.60
C LEU A 225 21.59 -3.33 36.18
N LYS A 226 21.53 -2.11 35.61
CA LYS A 226 22.07 -1.81 34.29
C LYS A 226 23.60 -1.97 34.23
N ARG A 227 24.32 -1.57 35.30
CA ARG A 227 25.77 -1.80 35.40
C ARG A 227 26.10 -3.29 35.47
N ILE A 228 25.30 -4.07 36.21
CA ILE A 228 25.46 -5.53 36.28
C ILE A 228 25.21 -6.17 34.91
N ASP A 229 24.12 -5.81 34.22
CA ASP A 229 23.81 -6.33 32.88
C ASP A 229 24.92 -5.98 31.87
N GLN A 230 25.47 -4.77 31.96
CA GLN A 230 26.60 -4.35 31.13
C GLN A 230 27.88 -5.12 31.46
N GLU A 231 28.23 -5.28 32.74
CA GLU A 231 29.39 -6.07 33.16
C GLU A 231 29.25 -7.54 32.75
N MET A 232 28.03 -8.08 32.84
CA MET A 232 27.74 -9.46 32.41
C MET A 232 27.86 -9.59 30.88
N ARG A 233 27.36 -8.63 30.11
CA ARG A 233 27.60 -8.57 28.65
C ARG A 233 29.09 -8.45 28.30
N ASP A 234 29.84 -7.64 29.03
CA ASP A 234 31.28 -7.45 28.78
C ASP A 234 32.10 -8.71 29.13
N LYS A 235 31.66 -9.49 30.13
CA LYS A 235 32.23 -10.82 30.45
C LYS A 235 31.80 -11.90 29.46
N VAL A 236 30.59 -11.82 28.90
CA VAL A 236 30.11 -12.69 27.82
C VAL A 236 30.62 -12.13 26.48
N ARG A 237 31.95 -12.15 26.27
CA ARG A 237 32.48 -11.89 24.92
C ARG A 237 32.00 -13.01 23.97
N PRO A 238 31.48 -12.68 22.78
CA PRO A 238 31.20 -13.66 21.75
C PRO A 238 32.47 -14.45 21.39
N ILE A 239 32.37 -15.78 21.40
CA ILE A 239 33.38 -16.66 20.82
C ILE A 239 33.47 -16.30 19.34
N ARG A 240 34.56 -15.64 18.96
CA ARG A 240 34.87 -15.32 17.56
C ARG A 240 35.19 -16.64 16.84
N PRO A 241 34.43 -17.08 15.83
CA PRO A 241 34.87 -18.18 14.98
C PRO A 241 36.10 -17.74 14.18
N PRO A 242 37.09 -18.64 13.95
CA PRO A 242 38.32 -18.27 13.27
C PRO A 242 38.05 -17.90 11.81
N SER A 243 38.41 -16.68 11.42
CA SER A 243 38.54 -16.30 10.01
C SER A 243 39.81 -16.93 9.46
N THR A 244 39.68 -18.10 8.85
CA THR A 244 40.69 -18.60 7.90
C THR A 244 40.48 -17.87 6.58
N VAL A 245 41.36 -16.91 6.31
CA VAL A 245 41.53 -16.28 5.00
C VAL A 245 42.28 -17.27 4.11
N ALA A 246 41.62 -17.80 3.08
CA ALA A 246 42.29 -18.43 1.95
C ALA A 246 42.32 -17.43 0.77
N PRO A 247 43.49 -17.14 0.17
CA PRO A 247 43.58 -16.27 -0.99
C PRO A 247 43.13 -16.99 -2.27
N PRO A 248 42.58 -16.27 -3.26
CA PRO A 248 42.15 -16.86 -4.53
C PRO A 248 43.36 -17.28 -5.38
N PRO A 249 43.31 -18.43 -6.07
CA PRO A 249 44.35 -18.82 -7.01
C PRO A 249 44.33 -17.94 -8.27
N ALA A 250 45.53 -17.50 -8.66
CA ALA A 250 45.79 -16.71 -9.85
C ALA A 250 45.51 -17.50 -11.15
N VAL A 251 45.01 -16.76 -12.14
CA VAL A 251 44.87 -17.12 -13.56
C VAL A 251 46.24 -17.45 -14.17
N PRO A 252 46.29 -18.37 -15.16
CA PRO A 252 47.14 -18.11 -16.31
C PRO A 252 46.37 -18.10 -17.64
N GLU A 253 46.83 -17.17 -18.47
CA GLU A 253 46.43 -16.79 -19.82
C GLU A 253 46.40 -17.90 -20.90
N PRO A 254 45.76 -17.63 -22.06
CA PRO A 254 45.50 -18.62 -23.10
C PRO A 254 46.75 -18.86 -23.97
N MET A 255 47.02 -20.13 -24.31
CA MET A 255 47.91 -20.47 -25.40
C MET A 255 47.13 -21.02 -26.59
N THR A 256 47.18 -20.22 -27.65
CA THR A 256 47.14 -20.56 -29.07
C THR A 256 47.62 -21.98 -29.42
N GLN A 257 46.74 -22.76 -30.06
CA GLN A 257 46.97 -23.41 -31.37
C GLN A 257 45.67 -23.96 -31.93
#